data_AF-A0A0C2S945-F1
#
_entry.id   AF-A0A0C2S945-F1
#
_cell.length_a   1.000
_cell.length_b   1.000
_cell.length_c   1.000
_cell.angle_alpha   90.00
_cell.angle_beta   90.00
_cell.angle_gamma   90.00
#
_symmetry.space_group_name_H-M   'P 1'
#
loop_
_entity.id
_entity.type
_entity.pdbx_description
1 polymer ?
#
loop_
_entity_poly.entity_id
_entity_poly.type
_entity_poly.pdbx_seq_one_letter_code
_entity_poly.pdbx_strand_id
1 'polypeptide(L)'
;LSEETKAKLQKQWKHRKYLIIDEYSMIAKTFLAALSRNISIAKEAEDSRPSDHSFGAESLFSPLNTATDSLECQLGRKIYEEFSTVVILKEQMRVTDTTWGDLLDHLRHGRMQEKHIQILRQLIISKPEASVDFSRDPWSNAALVTPRHAVRRLWNEVAARQWCASTGDRLYVCTAEDTIGGRQLSWPERYAVASRGNNDRKRKSKDLPWKIEIAKGMKILVTDNVETDLDVTNGARGVIEDIILHPDEPAIGDSPLVNLKYLPAYILVKLCRTRA
;
A
#
# COMPACT_ATOMS: atom_id res chain seq x y z
N LEU A 1 -16.68 1.41 22.48
CA LEU A 1 -15.39 0.68 22.68
C LEU A 1 -15.58 -0.39 23.77
N SER A 2 -15.04 -1.61 23.62
CA SER A 2 -15.05 -2.57 24.74
C SER A 2 -14.03 -2.18 25.81
N GLU A 3 -14.26 -2.58 27.07
CA GLU A 3 -13.33 -2.31 28.19
C GLU A 3 -11.92 -2.87 27.92
N GLU A 4 -11.82 -4.06 27.32
CA GLU A 4 -10.52 -4.63 26.94
C GLU A 4 -9.80 -3.78 25.89
N THR A 5 -10.53 -3.25 24.91
CA THR A 5 -9.95 -2.38 23.87
C THR A 5 -9.49 -1.05 24.47
N LYS A 6 -10.27 -0.48 25.41
CA LYS A 6 -9.92 0.74 26.14
C LYS A 6 -8.65 0.54 26.97
N ALA A 7 -8.54 -0.55 27.72
CA ALA A 7 -7.36 -0.85 28.54
C ALA A 7 -6.08 -1.02 27.69
N LYS A 8 -6.18 -1.69 26.54
CA LYS A 8 -5.07 -1.80 25.58
C LYS A 8 -4.64 -0.44 25.05
N LEU A 9 -5.61 0.40 24.67
CA LEU A 9 -5.38 1.75 24.18
C LEU A 9 -4.68 2.63 25.24
N GLN A 10 -5.20 2.64 26.47
CA GLN A 10 -4.61 3.39 27.59
C GLN A 10 -3.17 2.94 27.87
N LYS A 11 -2.90 1.63 27.89
CA LYS A 11 -1.53 1.10 28.04
C LYS A 11 -0.61 1.60 26.93
N GLN A 12 -1.06 1.57 25.67
CA GLN A 12 -0.25 1.97 24.52
C GLN A 12 0.06 3.48 24.49
N TRP A 13 -0.89 4.31 24.94
CA TRP A 13 -0.77 5.77 24.90
C TRP A 13 -0.23 6.39 26.18
N LYS A 14 -0.17 5.65 27.31
CA LYS A 14 0.23 6.13 28.63
C LYS A 14 1.44 7.08 28.60
N HIS A 15 2.52 6.68 27.94
CA HIS A 15 3.79 7.43 27.94
C HIS A 15 4.07 8.23 26.65
N ARG A 16 3.19 8.17 25.64
CA ARG A 16 3.40 8.85 24.36
C ARG A 16 3.12 10.35 24.48
N LYS A 17 4.10 11.20 24.21
CA LYS A 17 3.94 12.67 24.27
C LYS A 17 3.68 13.31 22.91
N TYR A 18 4.15 12.67 21.86
CA TYR A 18 4.09 13.18 20.49
C TYR A 18 3.48 12.11 19.58
N LEU A 19 2.73 12.56 18.60
CA LEU A 19 2.22 11.77 17.49
C LEU A 19 2.68 12.46 16.20
N ILE A 20 3.52 11.76 15.43
CA ILE A 20 3.96 12.22 14.12
C ILE A 20 3.14 11.48 13.09
N ILE A 21 2.57 12.23 12.17
CA ILE A 21 1.75 11.68 11.09
C ILE A 21 2.29 12.20 9.77
N ASP A 22 2.82 11.29 8.97
CA ASP A 22 3.29 11.59 7.62
C ASP A 22 2.14 11.47 6.61
N GLU A 23 2.30 12.11 5.44
CA GLU A 23 1.30 12.15 4.36
C GLU A 23 -0.10 12.56 4.84
N TYR A 24 -0.14 13.56 5.72
CA TYR A 24 -1.34 14.10 6.36
C TYR A 24 -2.44 14.50 5.37
N SER A 25 -2.04 14.80 4.13
CA SER A 25 -2.94 15.08 2.99
C SER A 25 -3.98 13.99 2.71
N MET A 26 -3.63 12.74 3.01
CA MET A 26 -4.47 11.57 2.75
C MET A 26 -5.45 11.26 3.87
N ILE A 27 -5.38 11.99 5.00
CA ILE A 27 -6.24 11.72 6.14
C ILE A 27 -7.61 12.33 5.90
N ALA A 28 -8.65 11.54 6.22
CA ALA A 28 -10.02 12.01 6.14
C ALA A 28 -10.41 12.82 7.40
N LYS A 29 -11.30 13.80 7.26
CA LYS A 29 -11.83 14.59 8.39
C LYS A 29 -12.40 13.67 9.49
N THR A 30 -13.23 12.70 9.13
CA THR A 30 -13.81 11.72 10.06
C THR A 30 -12.76 10.89 10.78
N PHE A 31 -11.69 10.48 10.08
CA PHE A 31 -10.60 9.74 10.68
C PHE A 31 -9.86 10.58 11.71
N LEU A 32 -9.58 11.86 11.41
CA LEU A 32 -8.92 12.75 12.35
C LEU A 32 -9.78 12.97 13.62
N ALA A 33 -11.09 13.15 13.47
CA ALA A 33 -12.01 13.23 14.59
C ALA A 33 -11.99 11.96 15.46
N ALA A 34 -12.09 10.79 14.81
CA ALA A 34 -12.05 9.50 15.49
C ALA A 34 -10.70 9.25 16.20
N LEU A 35 -9.59 9.64 15.57
CA LEU A 35 -8.25 9.55 16.13
C LEU A 35 -8.13 10.42 17.39
N SER A 36 -8.56 11.68 17.32
CA SER A 36 -8.55 12.60 18.46
C SER A 36 -9.38 12.04 19.62
N ARG A 37 -10.62 11.59 19.35
CA ARG A 37 -11.49 10.96 20.35
C ARG A 37 -10.81 9.77 21.04
N ASN A 38 -10.20 8.88 20.26
CA ASN A 38 -9.53 7.71 20.79
C ASN A 38 -8.32 8.10 21.65
N ILE A 39 -7.53 9.09 21.23
CA ILE A 39 -6.39 9.57 22.02
C ILE A 39 -6.86 10.18 23.34
N SER A 40 -7.93 10.98 23.35
CA SER A 40 -8.53 11.51 24.58
C SER A 40 -8.91 10.38 25.55
N ILE A 41 -9.66 9.39 25.07
CA ILE A 41 -10.04 8.20 25.87
C ILE A 41 -8.80 7.45 26.40
N ALA A 42 -7.73 7.38 25.61
CA ALA A 42 -6.48 6.71 26.00
C ALA A 42 -5.66 7.51 27.04
N LYS A 43 -5.86 8.82 27.09
CA LYS A 43 -5.12 9.77 27.92
C LYS A 43 -5.86 10.18 29.18
N GLU A 44 -7.17 10.03 29.22
CA GLU A 44 -7.99 10.18 30.41
C GLU A 44 -7.60 9.14 31.46
N ALA A 45 -7.09 9.62 32.60
CA ALA A 45 -7.23 8.92 33.88
C ALA A 45 -8.66 9.17 34.36
N GLU A 46 -9.42 8.09 34.60
CA GLU A 46 -10.79 8.04 35.14
C GLU A 46 -11.60 9.35 35.13
N ASP A 47 -12.38 9.54 34.05
CA ASP A 47 -13.78 10.00 34.03
C ASP A 47 -14.07 10.91 32.84
N SER A 48 -14.48 10.33 31.71
CA SER A 48 -15.62 10.84 30.93
C SER A 48 -16.10 9.79 29.90
N ARG A 49 -17.40 9.85 29.57
CA ARG A 49 -18.10 8.85 28.73
C ARG A 49 -17.93 9.15 27.24
N PRO A 50 -17.77 8.14 26.36
CA PRO A 50 -17.69 8.35 24.92
C PRO A 50 -19.07 8.31 24.24
N SER A 51 -19.27 9.17 23.24
CA SER A 51 -20.34 9.05 22.24
C SER A 51 -19.80 8.43 20.95
N ASP A 52 -20.54 7.45 20.41
CA ASP A 52 -20.28 6.74 19.16
C ASP A 52 -20.50 7.62 17.93
N HIS A 53 -19.84 7.28 16.80
CA HIS A 53 -20.28 7.38 15.40
C HIS A 53 -19.09 7.12 14.41
N SER A 54 -19.42 7.01 13.11
CA SER A 54 -18.77 6.18 12.07
C SER A 54 -18.24 6.97 10.86
N PHE A 55 -17.18 6.42 10.23
CA PHE A 55 -16.37 6.93 9.12
C PHE A 55 -17.11 7.29 7.82
N GLY A 56 -16.69 8.42 7.22
CA GLY A 56 -17.04 8.88 5.87
C GLY A 56 -15.82 9.49 5.14
N ALA A 57 -15.77 9.36 3.81
CA ALA A 57 -14.63 9.74 2.97
C ALA A 57 -14.66 11.24 2.59
N GLU A 58 -13.89 12.07 3.31
CA GLU A 58 -13.74 13.50 3.03
C GLU A 58 -12.31 13.97 3.33
N SER A 59 -11.62 14.62 2.38
CA SER A 59 -10.26 15.15 2.58
C SER A 59 -10.24 16.37 3.52
N LEU A 60 -9.24 16.44 4.39
CA LEU A 60 -9.06 17.51 5.40
C LEU A 60 -8.94 18.93 4.81
N PHE A 61 -8.41 19.05 3.59
CA PHE A 61 -8.08 20.33 2.96
C PHE A 61 -9.29 20.95 2.24
N SER A 62 -10.34 20.17 2.01
CA SER A 62 -11.57 20.68 1.45
C SER A 62 -12.31 21.56 2.48
N PRO A 63 -12.83 22.73 2.08
CA PRO A 63 -13.68 23.55 2.93
C PRO A 63 -14.86 22.76 3.51
N LEU A 64 -15.44 23.25 4.61
CA LEU A 64 -16.68 22.69 5.13
C LEU A 64 -17.81 22.95 4.14
N ASN A 65 -18.57 21.91 3.85
CA ASN A 65 -19.88 22.06 3.24
C ASN A 65 -20.94 21.69 4.28
N THR A 66 -21.47 22.70 4.97
CA THR A 66 -22.47 22.52 6.04
C THR A 66 -23.76 21.84 5.59
N ALA A 67 -24.04 21.76 4.29
CA ALA A 67 -25.19 21.06 3.74
C ALA A 67 -24.96 19.54 3.57
N THR A 68 -23.72 19.08 3.49
CA THR A 68 -23.36 17.68 3.21
C THR A 68 -22.50 17.02 4.27
N ASP A 69 -21.67 17.81 4.96
CA ASP A 69 -20.66 17.30 5.89
C ASP A 69 -21.30 16.90 7.22
N SER A 70 -21.03 15.66 7.64
CA SER A 70 -21.47 15.15 8.93
C SER A 70 -20.87 15.96 10.11
N LEU A 71 -21.46 15.83 11.30
CA LEU A 71 -20.94 16.46 12.51
C LEU A 71 -19.48 16.02 12.82
N GLU A 72 -19.12 14.78 12.52
CA GLU A 72 -17.75 14.27 12.67
C GLU A 72 -16.78 14.93 11.68
N CYS A 73 -17.21 15.16 10.45
CA CYS A 73 -16.41 15.88 9.45
C CYS A 73 -16.14 17.31 9.92
N GLN A 74 -17.15 17.96 10.49
CA GLN A 74 -17.03 19.30 11.06
C GLN A 74 -16.05 19.31 12.25
N LEU A 75 -16.13 18.32 13.14
CA LEU A 75 -15.19 18.18 14.26
C LEU A 75 -13.75 17.95 13.78
N GLY A 76 -13.56 17.03 12.82
CA GLY A 76 -12.25 16.74 12.24
C GLY A 76 -11.62 17.97 11.59
N ARG A 77 -12.43 18.80 10.92
CA ARG A 77 -11.95 20.07 10.37
C ARG A 77 -11.58 21.08 11.47
N LYS A 78 -12.39 21.22 12.52
CA LYS A 78 -12.08 22.12 13.64
C LYS A 78 -10.75 21.75 14.29
N ILE A 79 -10.51 20.46 14.55
CA ILE A 79 -9.23 19.96 15.09
C ILE A 79 -8.07 20.33 14.16
N TYR A 80 -8.25 20.18 12.84
CA TYR A 80 -7.24 20.58 11.87
C TYR A 80 -6.94 22.10 11.90
N GLU A 81 -7.94 22.93 12.17
CA GLU A 81 -7.77 24.38 12.25
C GLU A 81 -7.13 24.84 13.57
N GLU A 82 -7.03 23.98 14.59
CA GLU A 82 -6.31 24.28 15.84
C GLU A 82 -4.78 24.31 15.66
N PHE A 83 -4.26 23.73 14.57
CA PHE A 83 -2.83 23.82 14.26
C PHE A 83 -2.45 25.26 13.86
N SER A 84 -1.85 25.99 14.80
CA SER A 84 -1.48 27.41 14.62
C SER A 84 -0.13 27.62 13.93
N THR A 85 0.74 26.62 13.95
CA THR A 85 2.10 26.72 13.44
C THR A 85 2.25 25.92 12.15
N VAL A 86 2.56 26.62 11.06
CA VAL A 86 2.84 26.02 9.76
C VAL A 86 4.26 26.36 9.36
N VAL A 87 5.08 25.34 9.14
CA VAL A 87 6.45 25.49 8.62
C VAL A 87 6.47 24.98 7.18
N ILE A 88 6.76 25.87 6.23
CA ILE A 88 6.88 25.52 4.81
C ILE A 88 8.36 25.39 4.46
N LEU A 89 8.79 24.16 4.15
CA LEU A 89 10.11 23.92 3.57
C LEU A 89 10.12 24.36 2.11
N LYS A 90 11.11 25.19 1.74
CA LYS A 90 11.22 25.77 0.39
C LYS A 90 12.29 25.10 -0.48
N GLU A 91 13.23 24.40 0.13
CA GLU A 91 14.33 23.76 -0.57
C GLU A 91 13.94 22.35 -1.02
N GLN A 92 14.09 22.06 -2.31
CA GLN A 92 13.86 20.73 -2.89
C GLN A 92 15.17 19.97 -2.98
N MET A 93 15.29 18.88 -2.23
CA MET A 93 16.50 18.05 -2.19
C MET A 93 16.47 16.89 -3.20
N ARG A 94 15.30 16.55 -3.76
CA ARG A 94 15.14 15.37 -4.63
C ARG A 94 15.58 15.63 -6.07
N VAL A 95 15.44 16.87 -6.54
CA VAL A 95 15.71 17.27 -7.92
C VAL A 95 16.68 18.44 -7.87
N THR A 96 17.86 18.25 -8.44
CA THR A 96 18.90 19.29 -8.54
C THR A 96 18.84 20.06 -9.86
N ASP A 97 18.18 19.51 -10.88
CA ASP A 97 17.95 20.17 -12.17
C ASP A 97 16.95 21.32 -12.01
N THR A 98 17.41 22.54 -12.27
CA THR A 98 16.59 23.76 -12.14
C THR A 98 15.47 23.84 -13.16
N THR A 99 15.65 23.30 -14.36
CA THR A 99 14.64 23.27 -15.43
C THR A 99 13.54 22.27 -15.07
N TRP A 100 13.94 21.09 -14.57
CA TRP A 100 12.98 20.11 -14.07
C TRP A 100 12.26 20.62 -12.81
N GLY A 101 12.97 21.34 -11.93
CA GLY A 101 12.41 22.01 -10.76
C GLY A 101 11.32 23.03 -11.13
N ASP A 102 11.60 23.91 -12.10
CA ASP A 102 10.64 24.91 -12.62
C ASP A 102 9.37 24.22 -13.16
N LEU A 103 9.55 23.15 -13.94
CA LEU A 103 8.45 22.34 -14.45
C LEU A 103 7.59 21.75 -13.33
N LEU A 104 8.21 21.14 -12.31
CA LEU A 104 7.48 20.50 -11.20
C LEU A 104 6.72 21.51 -10.34
N ASP A 105 7.28 22.71 -10.10
CA ASP A 105 6.58 23.77 -9.37
C ASP A 105 5.33 24.23 -10.12
N HIS A 106 5.47 24.51 -11.42
CA HIS A 106 4.34 24.92 -12.26
C HIS A 106 3.29 23.83 -12.37
N LEU A 107 3.70 22.56 -12.46
CA LEU A 107 2.79 21.42 -12.48
C LEU A 107 1.99 21.34 -11.17
N ARG A 108 2.65 21.48 -10.02
CA ARG A 108 2.02 21.44 -8.68
C ARG A 108 0.93 22.51 -8.53
N HIS A 109 1.15 23.69 -9.11
CA HIS A 109 0.22 24.82 -9.05
C HIS A 109 -0.77 24.89 -10.22
N GLY A 110 -0.72 23.94 -11.16
CA GLY A 110 -1.57 23.95 -12.35
C GLY A 110 -1.27 25.09 -13.33
N ARG A 111 -0.06 25.66 -13.30
CA ARG A 111 0.37 26.82 -14.12
C ARG A 111 1.27 26.40 -15.28
N MET A 112 0.92 25.31 -15.96
CA MET A 112 1.76 24.76 -17.03
C MET A 112 1.84 25.72 -18.24
N GLN A 113 3.03 25.83 -18.83
CA GLN A 113 3.32 26.66 -19.99
C GLN A 113 3.79 25.78 -21.15
N GLU A 114 3.75 26.29 -22.38
CA GLU A 114 4.14 25.51 -23.57
C GLU A 114 5.57 24.95 -23.44
N LYS A 115 6.52 25.72 -22.91
CA LYS A 115 7.89 25.25 -22.65
C LYS A 115 7.94 23.99 -21.79
N HIS A 116 7.07 23.89 -20.77
CA HIS A 116 6.99 22.72 -19.89
C HIS A 116 6.39 21.51 -20.63
N ILE A 117 5.37 21.74 -21.45
CA ILE A 117 4.72 20.69 -22.25
C ILE A 117 5.71 20.12 -23.27
N GLN A 118 6.55 20.95 -23.88
CA GLN A 118 7.59 20.49 -24.80
C GLN A 118 8.60 19.57 -24.13
N ILE A 119 9.04 19.90 -22.91
CA ILE A 119 9.90 19.03 -22.10
C ILE A 119 9.22 17.67 -21.85
N LEU A 120 7.95 17.66 -21.41
CA LEU A 120 7.21 16.40 -21.19
C LEU A 120 7.07 15.57 -22.47
N ARG A 121 6.84 16.22 -23.61
CA ARG A 121 6.75 15.55 -24.91
C ARG A 121 8.08 14.91 -25.33
N GLN A 122 9.23 15.38 -24.85
CA GLN A 122 10.52 14.74 -25.12
C GLN A 122 10.70 13.42 -24.36
N LEU A 123 9.98 13.22 -23.26
CA LEU A 123 10.02 11.99 -22.46
C LEU A 123 9.18 10.85 -23.05
N ILE A 124 8.48 11.10 -24.16
CA ILE A 124 7.67 10.08 -24.83
C ILE A 124 8.60 9.13 -25.57
N ILE A 125 8.71 7.91 -25.04
CA ILE A 125 9.63 6.88 -25.54
C ILE A 125 9.22 6.32 -26.92
N SER A 126 7.97 6.53 -27.36
CA SER A 126 7.52 6.07 -28.69
C SER A 126 8.07 6.89 -29.87
N LYS A 127 8.88 7.92 -29.62
CA LYS A 127 9.53 8.69 -30.67
C LYS A 127 10.75 7.96 -31.22
N PRO A 128 10.99 7.97 -32.54
CA PRO A 128 12.17 7.34 -33.15
C PRO A 128 13.50 7.88 -32.59
N GLU A 129 13.52 9.13 -32.13
CA GLU A 129 14.72 9.76 -31.55
C GLU A 129 15.04 9.27 -30.13
N ALA A 130 14.09 8.64 -29.44
CA ALA A 130 14.29 8.13 -28.09
C ALA A 130 15.01 6.77 -28.13
N SER A 131 16.34 6.80 -28.17
CA SER A 131 17.18 5.60 -28.06
C SER A 131 17.18 5.07 -26.61
N VAL A 132 16.09 4.41 -26.21
CA VAL A 132 15.97 3.77 -24.88
C VAL A 132 16.19 2.26 -25.01
N ASP A 133 17.23 1.76 -24.36
CA ASP A 133 17.48 0.34 -24.21
C ASP A 133 16.92 -0.17 -22.87
N PHE A 134 15.77 -0.85 -22.92
CA PHE A 134 15.12 -1.43 -21.74
C PHE A 134 15.87 -2.61 -21.12
N SER A 135 16.90 -3.14 -21.79
CA SER A 135 17.73 -4.21 -21.24
C SER A 135 18.83 -3.71 -20.29
N ARG A 136 19.08 -2.40 -20.26
CA ARG A 136 20.17 -1.80 -19.48
C ARG A 136 19.65 -0.87 -18.39
N ASP A 137 20.45 -0.70 -17.34
CA ASP A 137 20.18 0.29 -16.31
C ASP A 137 20.19 1.71 -16.91
N PRO A 138 19.32 2.62 -16.43
CA PRO A 138 18.35 2.44 -15.34
C PRO A 138 17.02 1.80 -15.77
N TRP A 139 16.81 1.56 -17.07
CA TRP A 139 15.50 1.15 -17.62
C TRP A 139 15.13 -0.30 -17.33
N SER A 140 16.12 -1.19 -17.24
CA SER A 140 15.93 -2.58 -16.80
C SER A 140 15.34 -2.69 -15.40
N ASN A 141 15.53 -1.66 -14.57
CA ASN A 141 15.06 -1.59 -13.19
C ASN A 141 13.95 -0.54 -12.98
N ALA A 142 13.43 0.08 -14.04
CA ALA A 142 12.44 1.14 -13.95
C ALA A 142 11.10 0.63 -13.38
N ALA A 143 10.47 1.45 -12.53
CA ALA A 143 9.16 1.17 -11.99
C ALA A 143 8.06 1.72 -12.91
N LEU A 144 7.07 0.88 -13.25
CA LEU A 144 5.86 1.35 -13.92
C LEU A 144 4.90 1.96 -12.90
N VAL A 145 4.53 3.22 -13.12
CA VAL A 145 3.44 3.89 -12.40
C VAL A 145 2.24 4.00 -13.32
N THR A 146 1.10 3.45 -12.90
CA THR A 146 -0.14 3.45 -13.71
C THR A 146 -1.37 3.67 -12.82
N PRO A 147 -2.37 4.45 -13.28
CA PRO A 147 -3.61 4.65 -12.54
C PRO A 147 -4.51 3.40 -12.55
N ARG A 148 -4.27 2.43 -13.45
CA ARG A 148 -5.13 1.25 -13.61
C ARG A 148 -4.52 0.02 -12.96
N HIS A 149 -5.19 -0.51 -11.93
CA HIS A 149 -4.78 -1.75 -11.29
C HIS A 149 -4.65 -2.95 -12.25
N ALA A 150 -5.51 -3.05 -13.27
CA ALA A 150 -5.44 -4.10 -14.28
C ALA A 150 -4.12 -4.08 -15.06
N VAL A 151 -3.66 -2.88 -15.45
CA VAL A 151 -2.39 -2.69 -16.16
C VAL A 151 -1.22 -3.07 -15.25
N ARG A 152 -1.23 -2.61 -13.99
CA ARG A 152 -0.22 -2.98 -12.99
C ARG A 152 -0.11 -4.50 -12.82
N ARG A 153 -1.25 -5.19 -12.72
CA ARG A 153 -1.29 -6.66 -12.58
C ARG A 153 -0.65 -7.36 -13.78
N LEU A 154 -1.10 -7.02 -14.98
CA LEU A 154 -0.58 -7.62 -16.21
C LEU A 154 0.91 -7.34 -16.39
N TRP A 155 1.35 -6.13 -16.07
CA TRP A 155 2.77 -5.75 -16.13
C TRP A 155 3.62 -6.60 -15.18
N ASN A 156 3.21 -6.74 -13.93
CA ASN A 156 3.93 -7.54 -12.94
C ASN A 156 3.96 -9.03 -13.33
N GLU A 157 2.87 -9.55 -13.88
CA GLU A 157 2.75 -10.94 -14.36
C GLU A 157 3.71 -11.22 -15.53
N VAL A 158 3.73 -10.33 -16.52
CA VAL A 158 4.64 -10.44 -17.67
C VAL A 158 6.10 -10.26 -17.23
N ALA A 159 6.38 -9.31 -16.33
CA ALA A 159 7.72 -9.09 -15.81
C ALA A 159 8.26 -10.30 -15.04
N ALA A 160 7.43 -10.96 -14.23
CA ALA A 160 7.81 -12.17 -13.51
C ALA A 160 8.16 -13.32 -14.46
N ARG A 161 7.35 -13.52 -15.51
CA ARG A 161 7.62 -14.54 -16.55
C ARG A 161 8.90 -14.26 -17.34
N GLN A 162 9.10 -13.00 -17.73
CA GLN A 162 10.31 -12.59 -18.43
C GLN A 162 11.56 -12.80 -17.57
N TRP A 163 11.47 -12.48 -16.27
CA TRP A 163 12.54 -12.74 -15.31
C TRP A 163 12.89 -14.24 -15.25
N CYS A 164 11.90 -15.10 -15.02
CA CYS A 164 12.09 -16.56 -14.99
C CYS A 164 12.72 -17.10 -16.28
N ALA A 165 12.27 -16.61 -17.43
CA ALA A 165 12.83 -17.00 -18.72
C ALA A 165 14.30 -16.56 -18.88
N SER A 166 14.69 -15.42 -18.30
CA SER A 166 16.06 -14.89 -18.38
C SER A 166 17.04 -15.53 -17.39
N THR A 167 16.59 -15.87 -16.19
CA THR A 167 17.45 -16.46 -15.14
C THR A 167 17.46 -17.98 -15.17
N GLY A 168 16.49 -18.60 -15.83
CA GLY A 168 16.25 -20.04 -15.78
C GLY A 168 15.58 -20.50 -14.49
N ASP A 169 15.16 -19.58 -13.62
CA ASP A 169 14.39 -19.91 -12.43
C ASP A 169 12.96 -20.32 -12.79
N ARG A 170 12.35 -21.12 -11.90
CA ARG A 170 10.97 -21.57 -12.04
C ARG A 170 9.99 -20.52 -11.50
N LEU A 171 8.86 -20.41 -12.19
CA LEU A 171 7.71 -19.64 -11.71
C LEU A 171 6.79 -20.57 -10.92
N TYR A 172 6.59 -20.24 -9.65
CA TYR A 172 5.68 -20.99 -8.78
C TYR A 172 4.33 -20.29 -8.71
N VAL A 173 3.28 -21.08 -8.84
CA VAL A 173 1.91 -20.67 -8.66
C VAL A 173 1.44 -21.20 -7.32
N CYS A 174 1.06 -20.29 -6.44
CA CYS A 174 0.52 -20.60 -5.12
C CYS A 174 -0.96 -20.23 -5.08
N THR A 175 -1.81 -21.14 -4.63
CA THR A 175 -3.23 -20.91 -4.40
C THR A 175 -3.50 -20.66 -2.92
N ALA A 176 -4.38 -19.71 -2.62
CA ALA A 176 -4.78 -19.40 -1.26
C ALA A 176 -5.48 -20.60 -0.59
N GLU A 177 -5.24 -20.78 0.70
CA GLU A 177 -5.96 -21.74 1.53
C GLU A 177 -7.02 -21.01 2.35
N ASP A 178 -8.29 -21.31 2.07
CA ASP A 178 -9.41 -20.71 2.78
C ASP A 178 -9.96 -21.65 3.87
N THR A 179 -10.02 -21.15 5.10
CA THR A 179 -10.58 -21.88 6.24
C THR A 179 -11.53 -21.01 7.08
N ILE A 180 -12.47 -21.65 7.79
CA ILE A 180 -13.33 -20.99 8.78
C ILE A 180 -13.02 -21.63 10.14
N GLY A 181 -12.33 -20.88 11.01
CA GLY A 181 -11.94 -21.38 12.34
C GLY A 181 -11.05 -22.63 12.26
N GLY A 182 -10.15 -22.70 11.27
CA GLY A 182 -9.29 -23.87 11.02
C GLY A 182 -10.00 -25.03 10.30
N ARG A 183 -11.32 -24.97 10.10
CA ARG A 183 -12.07 -25.96 9.32
C ARG A 183 -12.03 -25.62 7.83
N GLN A 184 -11.84 -26.65 7.01
CA GLN A 184 -11.98 -26.55 5.55
C GLN A 184 -13.40 -26.14 5.14
N LEU A 185 -13.50 -25.28 4.14
CA LEU A 185 -14.78 -24.85 3.58
C LEU A 185 -15.50 -26.03 2.89
N SER A 186 -16.80 -26.14 3.13
CA SER A 186 -17.73 -26.95 2.34
C SER A 186 -17.91 -26.38 0.93
N TRP A 187 -18.43 -27.17 -0.01
CA TRP A 187 -18.67 -26.72 -1.38
C TRP A 187 -19.53 -25.44 -1.50
N PRO A 188 -20.65 -25.30 -0.75
CA PRO A 188 -21.42 -24.05 -0.76
C PRO A 188 -20.62 -22.85 -0.23
N GLU A 189 -19.81 -23.05 0.83
CA GLU A 189 -18.98 -22.00 1.40
C GLU A 189 -17.84 -21.60 0.43
N ARG A 190 -17.22 -22.57 -0.26
CA ARG A 190 -16.23 -22.31 -1.33
C ARG A 190 -16.83 -21.50 -2.46
N TYR A 191 -18.02 -21.88 -2.93
CA TYR A 191 -18.73 -21.13 -3.97
C TYR A 191 -19.06 -19.70 -3.51
N ALA A 192 -19.47 -19.53 -2.26
CA ALA A 192 -19.74 -18.21 -1.69
C ALA A 192 -18.47 -17.34 -1.61
N VAL A 193 -17.32 -17.92 -1.22
CA VAL A 193 -16.03 -17.22 -1.19
C VAL A 193 -15.60 -16.82 -2.60
N ALA A 194 -15.63 -17.74 -3.56
CA ALA A 194 -15.30 -17.45 -4.97
C ALA A 194 -16.21 -16.35 -5.54
N SER A 195 -17.50 -16.39 -5.22
CA SER A 195 -18.49 -15.41 -5.68
C SER A 195 -18.34 -14.02 -5.05
N ARG A 196 -17.64 -13.86 -3.90
CA ARG A 196 -17.34 -12.54 -3.32
C ARG A 196 -16.43 -11.71 -4.22
N GLY A 197 -15.53 -12.37 -4.97
CA GLY A 197 -14.62 -11.70 -5.88
C GLY A 197 -15.29 -11.02 -7.08
N ASN A 198 -16.51 -11.43 -7.44
CA ASN A 198 -17.26 -10.90 -8.59
C ASN A 198 -18.13 -9.68 -8.25
N ASN A 199 -18.39 -9.44 -6.97
CA ASN A 199 -19.14 -8.27 -6.51
C ASN A 199 -18.17 -7.26 -5.90
N ASP A 200 -17.68 -6.32 -6.72
CA ASP A 200 -16.73 -5.26 -6.32
C ASP A 200 -17.20 -4.44 -5.10
N ARG A 201 -18.52 -4.37 -4.85
CA ARG A 201 -19.09 -3.70 -3.67
C ARG A 201 -18.85 -4.43 -2.34
N LYS A 202 -18.41 -5.69 -2.35
CA LYS A 202 -18.24 -6.54 -1.16
C LYS A 202 -16.82 -7.08 -0.93
N ARG A 203 -15.86 -6.82 -1.83
CA ARG A 203 -14.44 -7.08 -1.53
C ARG A 203 -14.07 -6.25 -0.31
N LYS A 204 -13.80 -6.91 0.81
CA LYS A 204 -13.21 -6.22 1.95
C LYS A 204 -11.78 -5.87 1.54
N SER A 205 -11.28 -4.73 2.00
CA SER A 205 -9.91 -4.23 1.75
C SER A 205 -8.76 -5.20 2.10
N LYS A 206 -9.05 -6.39 2.63
CA LYS A 206 -8.10 -7.40 3.11
C LYS A 206 -8.22 -8.75 2.39
N ASP A 207 -9.04 -8.87 1.35
CA ASP A 207 -9.15 -10.15 0.63
C ASP A 207 -7.88 -10.36 -0.20
N LEU A 208 -7.12 -11.40 0.12
CA LEU A 208 -5.93 -11.80 -0.62
C LEU A 208 -6.32 -12.37 -2.00
N PRO A 209 -5.45 -12.23 -3.01
CA PRO A 209 -5.69 -12.88 -4.30
C PRO A 209 -5.72 -14.41 -4.14
N TRP A 210 -6.70 -15.06 -4.80
CA TRP A 210 -6.83 -16.52 -4.83
C TRP A 210 -5.58 -17.23 -5.34
N LYS A 211 -4.86 -16.61 -6.29
CA LYS A 211 -3.65 -17.14 -6.89
C LYS A 211 -2.59 -16.04 -6.95
N ILE A 212 -1.38 -16.38 -6.53
CA ILE A 212 -0.19 -15.54 -6.68
C ILE A 212 0.87 -16.30 -7.47
N GLU A 213 1.61 -15.55 -8.27
CA GLU A 213 2.81 -16.04 -8.94
C GLU A 213 4.01 -15.50 -8.18
N ILE A 214 4.95 -16.39 -7.84
CA ILE A 214 6.18 -16.07 -7.11
C ILE A 214 7.38 -16.73 -7.78
N ALA A 215 8.51 -16.05 -7.76
CA ALA A 215 9.77 -16.55 -8.30
C ALA A 215 10.95 -15.97 -7.52
N LYS A 216 12.06 -16.69 -7.49
CA LYS A 216 13.32 -16.15 -6.96
C LYS A 216 13.76 -14.94 -7.79
N GLY A 217 14.28 -13.90 -7.13
CA GLY A 217 14.62 -12.61 -7.73
C GLY A 217 13.44 -11.65 -7.94
N MET A 218 12.19 -12.08 -7.67
CA MET A 218 11.02 -11.21 -7.87
C MET A 218 11.00 -10.07 -6.84
N LYS A 219 10.82 -8.84 -7.32
CA LYS A 219 10.60 -7.65 -6.49
C LYS A 219 9.18 -7.68 -5.93
N ILE A 220 9.04 -7.53 -4.62
CA ILE A 220 7.76 -7.56 -3.92
C ILE A 220 7.53 -6.29 -3.09
N LEU A 221 6.25 -6.08 -2.76
CA LEU A 221 5.79 -5.09 -1.82
C LEU A 221 5.00 -5.82 -0.74
N VAL A 222 5.35 -5.59 0.52
CA VAL A 222 4.60 -6.08 1.67
C VAL A 222 3.29 -5.29 1.75
N THR A 223 2.15 -5.97 1.85
CA THR A 223 0.82 -5.35 1.86
C THR A 223 0.20 -5.21 3.25
N ASP A 224 0.75 -5.93 4.23
CA ASP A 224 0.27 -5.95 5.62
C ASP A 224 1.40 -5.60 6.60
N ASN A 225 1.02 -5.10 7.77
CA ASN A 225 1.96 -4.89 8.85
C ASN A 225 2.23 -6.22 9.55
N VAL A 226 3.36 -6.86 9.21
CA VAL A 226 3.76 -8.16 9.76
C VAL A 226 4.53 -7.95 11.06
N GLU A 227 5.58 -7.14 10.99
CA GLU A 227 6.42 -6.82 12.16
C GLU A 227 6.87 -5.36 12.06
N THR A 228 6.21 -4.49 12.82
CA THR A 228 6.44 -3.05 12.75
C THR A 228 7.79 -2.65 13.32
N ASP A 229 8.32 -3.41 14.29
CA ASP A 229 9.59 -3.07 14.94
C ASP A 229 10.79 -3.36 14.03
N LEU A 230 10.64 -4.27 13.06
CA LEU A 230 11.65 -4.61 12.05
C LEU A 230 11.41 -3.92 10.69
N ASP A 231 10.52 -2.92 10.64
CA ASP A 231 10.09 -2.23 9.41
C ASP A 231 9.45 -3.15 8.35
N VAL A 232 8.96 -4.34 8.73
CA VAL A 232 8.18 -5.24 7.85
C VAL A 232 6.72 -4.79 7.84
N THR A 233 6.49 -3.66 7.19
CA THR A 233 5.21 -2.94 7.18
C THR A 233 4.65 -2.80 5.78
N ASN A 234 3.36 -2.45 5.68
CA ASN A 234 2.72 -2.17 4.40
C ASN A 234 3.51 -1.08 3.65
N GLY A 235 3.93 -1.39 2.43
CA GLY A 235 4.78 -0.52 1.61
C GLY A 235 6.27 -0.88 1.65
N ALA A 236 6.71 -1.76 2.55
CA ALA A 236 8.08 -2.27 2.55
C ALA A 236 8.36 -3.03 1.24
N ARG A 237 9.53 -2.76 0.65
CA ARG A 237 9.96 -3.38 -0.60
C ARG A 237 11.02 -4.43 -0.30
N GLY A 238 11.03 -5.50 -1.08
CA GLY A 238 12.05 -6.53 -1.00
C GLY A 238 12.18 -7.33 -2.27
N VAL A 239 13.08 -8.30 -2.24
CA VAL A 239 13.34 -9.26 -3.30
C VAL A 239 13.24 -10.65 -2.70
N ILE A 240 12.54 -11.57 -3.38
CA ILE A 240 12.52 -12.98 -2.99
C ILE A 240 13.90 -13.58 -3.27
N GLU A 241 14.61 -14.02 -2.24
CA GLU A 241 15.90 -14.70 -2.39
C GLU A 241 15.70 -16.20 -2.59
N ASP A 242 14.76 -16.79 -1.83
CA ASP A 242 14.50 -18.23 -1.90
C ASP A 242 13.04 -18.57 -1.56
N ILE A 243 12.60 -19.73 -2.03
CA ILE A 243 11.25 -20.26 -1.83
C ILE A 243 11.39 -21.68 -1.28
N ILE A 244 11.08 -21.85 0.00
CA ILE A 244 11.14 -23.16 0.65
C ILE A 244 9.76 -23.81 0.62
N LEU A 245 9.70 -24.95 -0.04
CA LEU A 245 8.46 -25.68 -0.28
C LEU A 245 8.01 -26.46 0.95
N HIS A 246 6.72 -26.80 0.98
CA HIS A 246 6.19 -27.69 1.99
C HIS A 246 6.89 -29.06 1.93
N PRO A 247 7.22 -29.70 3.06
CA PRO A 247 7.90 -31.01 3.07
C PRO A 247 7.09 -32.11 2.37
N ASP A 248 5.76 -32.00 2.40
CA ASP A 248 4.84 -32.93 1.71
C ASP A 248 4.53 -32.53 0.26
N GLU A 249 5.20 -31.51 -0.29
CA GLU A 249 5.02 -31.12 -1.69
C GLU A 249 5.45 -32.28 -2.61
N PRO A 250 4.63 -32.66 -3.61
CA PRO A 250 4.99 -33.71 -4.54
C PRO A 250 6.29 -33.39 -5.29
N ALA A 251 6.96 -34.42 -5.81
CA ALA A 251 8.14 -34.23 -6.65
C ALA A 251 7.81 -33.29 -7.83
N ILE A 252 8.55 -32.18 -7.92
CA ILE A 252 8.36 -31.17 -8.94
C ILE A 252 9.17 -31.57 -10.17
N GLY A 253 8.49 -31.76 -11.30
CA GLY A 253 9.14 -32.04 -12.59
C GLY A 253 9.92 -30.84 -13.15
N ASP A 254 10.41 -30.95 -14.38
CA ASP A 254 11.25 -29.92 -15.03
C ASP A 254 10.47 -28.79 -15.70
N SER A 255 9.18 -28.67 -15.41
CA SER A 255 8.36 -27.60 -15.96
C SER A 255 8.83 -26.23 -15.44
N PRO A 256 8.95 -25.21 -16.31
CA PRO A 256 9.28 -23.85 -15.89
C PRO A 256 8.15 -23.22 -15.06
N LEU A 257 6.92 -23.71 -15.20
CA LEU A 257 5.77 -23.30 -14.39
C LEU A 257 5.36 -24.45 -13.48
N VAL A 258 5.34 -24.19 -12.18
CA VAL A 258 5.02 -25.17 -11.14
C VAL A 258 3.79 -24.71 -10.39
N ASN A 259 2.70 -25.48 -10.46
CA ASN A 259 1.55 -25.24 -9.59
C ASN A 259 1.75 -26.00 -8.28
N LEU A 260 1.92 -25.25 -7.19
CA LEU A 260 2.09 -25.82 -5.87
C LEU A 260 0.79 -26.41 -5.36
N LYS A 261 0.88 -27.58 -4.74
CA LYS A 261 -0.25 -28.22 -4.07
C LYS A 261 -0.47 -27.65 -2.67
N TYR A 262 0.60 -27.32 -1.96
CA TYR A 262 0.58 -26.73 -0.63
C TYR A 262 1.17 -25.32 -0.65
N LEU A 263 0.83 -24.50 0.35
CA LEU A 263 1.54 -23.25 0.57
C LEU A 263 3.03 -23.52 0.83
N PRO A 264 3.96 -22.68 0.32
CA PRO A 264 5.36 -22.76 0.70
C PRO A 264 5.51 -22.74 2.23
N ALA A 265 6.45 -23.53 2.76
CA ALA A 265 6.75 -23.53 4.19
C ALA A 265 7.19 -22.13 4.65
N TYR A 266 8.02 -21.46 3.86
CA TYR A 266 8.34 -20.04 4.02
C TYR A 266 9.00 -19.48 2.75
N ILE A 267 8.93 -18.16 2.61
CA ILE A 267 9.58 -17.41 1.52
C ILE A 267 10.64 -16.52 2.16
N LEU A 268 11.88 -16.63 1.71
CA LEU A 268 12.98 -15.79 2.17
C LEU A 268 12.99 -14.50 1.35
N VAL A 269 12.82 -13.36 2.03
CA VAL A 269 12.76 -12.04 1.41
C VAL A 269 13.89 -11.18 1.95
N LYS A 270 14.72 -10.65 1.04
CA LYS A 270 15.67 -9.59 1.34
C LYS A 270 14.99 -8.24 1.19
N LEU A 271 14.75 -7.57 2.31
CA LEU A 271 14.14 -6.24 2.33
C LEU A 271 15.14 -5.17 1.87
N CYS A 272 14.67 -4.17 1.12
CA CYS A 272 15.51 -3.07 0.63
C CYS A 272 15.96 -2.13 1.74
N ARG A 273 15.19 -2.07 2.83
CA ARG A 273 15.49 -1.33 4.06
C ARG A 273 15.02 -2.17 5.23
N THR A 274 15.88 -2.33 6.21
CA THR A 274 15.55 -2.81 7.55
C THR A 274 16.26 -1.91 8.54
N ARG A 275 15.62 -1.59 9.67
CA ARG A 275 16.37 -1.10 10.83
C ARG A 275 17.17 -2.28 11.39
N ALA A 276 18.47 -2.06 11.60
CA ALA A 276 19.32 -2.92 12.41
C ALA A 276 19.33 -2.41 13.85
#